data_AF-A0A7X8IY65-F1
#
_entry.id   AF-A0A7X8IY65-F1
#
_cell.length_a   1.000
_cell.length_b   1.000
_cell.length_c   1.000
_cell.angle_alpha   90.00
_cell.angle_beta   90.00
_cell.angle_gamma   90.00
#
_symmetry.space_group_name_H-M   'P 1'
#
loop_
_entity.id
_entity.type
_entity.pdbx_description
1 polymer ?
#
loop_
_entity_poly.entity_id
_entity_poly.type
_entity_poly.pdbx_seq_one_letter_code
_entity_poly.pdbx_strand_id
1 'polypeptide(L)'
;MLKPELKRLELLIAKEKLKLGEAYTENDLLFSSETGTYIDAKNLRRSWERLLNNAGVQKKKFHALRHTYATRLFESNISILTVSKLLGHSSIKTTEIYTHVLEDIKREEVQCLNDILK
;
A
#
# COMPACT_ATOMS: atom_id res chain seq x y z
N MET A 1 -12.20 -10.96 5.71
CA MET A 1 -11.73 -9.73 6.40
C MET A 1 -12.11 -8.43 5.68
N LEU A 2 -12.10 -8.36 4.34
CA LEU A 2 -12.41 -7.11 3.58
C LEU A 2 -13.91 -6.80 3.37
N LYS A 3 -14.77 -7.82 3.32
CA LYS A 3 -16.23 -7.65 3.13
C LYS A 3 -16.92 -6.66 4.10
N PRO A 4 -16.65 -6.67 5.42
CA PRO A 4 -17.28 -5.71 6.33
C PRO A 4 -16.86 -4.26 6.06
N GLU A 5 -15.61 -4.03 5.67
CA GLU A 5 -15.11 -2.68 5.40
C GLU A 5 -15.66 -2.12 4.09
N LEU A 6 -15.80 -2.98 3.06
CA LEU A 6 -16.46 -2.62 1.82
C LEU A 6 -17.90 -2.15 2.07
N LYS A 7 -18.66 -2.94 2.86
CA LYS A 7 -20.03 -2.58 3.25
C LYS A 7 -20.08 -1.25 4.02
N ARG A 8 -19.07 -0.96 4.85
CA ARG A 8 -18.96 0.31 5.56
C ARG A 8 -18.76 1.49 4.59
N LEU A 9 -17.91 1.34 3.58
CA LEU A 9 -17.67 2.36 2.56
C LEU A 9 -18.93 2.60 1.71
N GLU A 10 -19.61 1.54 1.29
CA GLU A 10 -20.89 1.65 0.56
C GLU A 10 -21.94 2.42 1.37
N LEU A 11 -22.06 2.13 2.67
CA LEU A 11 -22.97 2.86 3.56
C LEU A 11 -22.58 4.34 3.73
N LEU A 12 -21.28 4.65 3.75
CA LEU A 12 -20.79 6.01 3.83
C LEU A 12 -21.17 6.79 2.56
N ILE A 13 -20.90 6.21 1.38
CA ILE A 13 -21.25 6.79 0.09
C ILE A 13 -22.77 7.03 0.00
N ALA A 14 -23.59 6.06 0.42
CA ALA A 14 -25.04 6.21 0.41
C ALA A 14 -25.53 7.36 1.32
N LYS A 15 -24.88 7.55 2.48
CA LYS A 15 -25.16 8.68 3.39
C LYS A 15 -24.77 10.02 2.78
N GLU A 16 -23.61 10.10 2.14
CA GLU A 16 -23.13 11.31 1.46
C GLU A 16 -24.05 11.69 0.30
N LYS A 17 -24.44 10.70 -0.52
CA LYS A 17 -25.44 10.86 -1.58
C LYS A 17 -26.76 11.43 -1.05
N LEU A 18 -27.29 10.85 0.03
CA LEU A 18 -28.54 11.32 0.64
C LEU A 18 -28.40 12.75 1.20
N LYS A 19 -27.24 13.08 1.77
CA LYS A 19 -26.98 14.40 2.36
C LYS A 19 -26.85 15.51 1.31
N LEU A 20 -26.20 15.24 0.18
CA LEU A 20 -25.94 16.24 -0.86
C LEU A 20 -27.03 16.27 -1.96
N GLY A 21 -27.79 15.21 -2.14
CA GLY A 21 -28.85 15.14 -3.15
C GLY A 21 -28.30 15.42 -4.56
N GLU A 22 -28.91 16.37 -5.27
CA GLU A 22 -28.53 16.77 -6.63
C GLU A 22 -27.11 17.34 -6.75
N ALA A 23 -26.51 17.82 -5.64
CA ALA A 23 -25.15 18.32 -5.64
C ALA A 23 -24.09 17.21 -5.60
N TYR A 24 -24.49 15.95 -5.41
CA TYR A 24 -23.57 14.81 -5.41
C TYR A 24 -23.22 14.39 -6.85
N THR A 25 -21.94 14.23 -7.16
CA THR A 25 -21.49 13.75 -8.47
C THR A 25 -21.38 12.22 -8.49
N GLU A 26 -22.17 11.55 -9.31
CA GLU A 26 -22.14 10.10 -9.45
C GLU A 26 -21.04 9.61 -10.39
N ASN A 27 -19.83 9.44 -9.85
CA ASN A 27 -18.68 8.89 -10.59
C ASN A 27 -18.41 7.39 -10.34
N ASP A 28 -19.30 6.71 -9.60
CA ASP A 28 -19.17 5.29 -9.19
C ASP A 28 -17.81 4.95 -8.56
N LEU A 29 -17.27 5.87 -7.75
CA LEU A 29 -15.97 5.71 -7.08
C LEU A 29 -16.16 5.02 -5.73
N LEU A 30 -15.37 3.97 -5.47
CA LEU A 30 -15.33 3.33 -4.14
C LEU A 30 -14.68 4.22 -3.07
N PHE A 31 -13.73 5.07 -3.48
CA PHE A 31 -13.05 6.03 -2.62
C PHE A 31 -13.31 7.44 -3.17
N SER A 32 -14.51 7.95 -2.93
CA SER A 32 -14.89 9.31 -3.30
C SER A 32 -14.54 10.33 -2.22
N SER A 33 -14.50 11.60 -2.61
CA SER A 33 -14.70 12.72 -1.69
C SER A 33 -16.17 12.75 -1.21
N GLU A 34 -16.46 13.60 -0.23
CA GLU A 34 -17.82 13.80 0.30
C GLU A 34 -18.84 14.22 -0.79
N THR A 35 -18.37 14.77 -1.92
CA THR A 35 -19.20 15.21 -3.03
C THR A 35 -19.23 14.22 -4.21
N GLY A 36 -18.65 13.03 -4.06
CA GLY A 36 -18.62 12.02 -5.12
C GLY A 36 -17.50 12.20 -6.16
N THR A 37 -16.58 13.14 -5.95
CA THR A 37 -15.45 13.39 -6.84
C THR A 37 -14.20 12.65 -6.40
N TYR A 38 -13.10 12.75 -7.16
CA TYR A 38 -11.82 12.19 -6.76
C TYR A 38 -11.26 12.85 -5.50
N ILE A 39 -10.60 12.07 -4.66
CA ILE A 39 -9.87 12.58 -3.50
C ILE A 39 -8.66 13.41 -3.98
N ASP A 40 -8.59 14.66 -3.54
CA ASP A 40 -7.42 15.51 -3.79
C ASP A 40 -6.16 14.95 -3.10
N ALA A 41 -5.07 14.82 -3.85
CA ALA A 41 -3.78 14.35 -3.34
C ALA A 41 -3.23 15.17 -2.16
N LYS A 42 -3.53 16.47 -2.05
CA LYS A 42 -3.19 17.30 -0.88
C LYS A 42 -3.98 16.87 0.35
N ASN A 43 -5.26 16.54 0.20
CA ASN A 43 -6.09 16.09 1.31
C ASN A 43 -5.61 14.72 1.82
N LEU A 44 -5.31 13.80 0.89
CA LEU A 44 -4.68 12.52 1.24
C LEU A 44 -3.37 12.74 2.01
N ARG A 45 -2.49 13.62 1.53
CA ARG A 45 -1.20 13.91 2.18
C ARG A 45 -1.37 14.50 3.58
N ARG A 46 -2.31 15.43 3.77
CA ARG A 46 -2.61 16.02 5.09
C ARG A 46 -3.13 14.95 6.06
N SER A 47 -4.07 14.12 5.59
CA SER A 47 -4.60 13.01 6.40
C SER A 47 -3.49 12.02 6.78
N TRP A 48 -2.60 11.71 5.84
CA TRP A 48 -1.46 10.84 6.05
C TRP A 48 -0.47 11.39 7.08
N GLU A 49 -0.09 12.67 6.97
CA GLU A 49 0.80 13.31 7.95
C GLU A 49 0.19 13.31 9.36
N ARG A 50 -1.11 13.59 9.49
CA ARG A 50 -1.83 13.49 10.77
C ARG A 50 -1.79 12.07 11.33
N LEU A 51 -2.01 11.06 10.49
CA LEU A 51 -1.97 9.67 10.91
C LEU A 51 -0.58 9.26 11.41
N LEU A 52 0.48 9.63 10.69
CA LEU A 52 1.86 9.37 11.13
C LEU A 52 2.17 10.02 12.48
N ASN A 53 1.79 11.28 12.65
CA ASN A 53 1.98 12.00 13.92
C ASN A 53 1.24 11.32 15.07
N ASN A 54 -0.02 10.93 14.86
CA ASN A 54 -0.82 10.23 15.87
C ASN A 54 -0.26 8.85 16.22
N ALA A 55 0.38 8.18 15.26
CA ALA A 55 1.02 6.88 15.45
C ALA A 55 2.45 6.99 16.03
N GLY A 56 2.98 8.21 16.22
CA GLY A 56 4.37 8.41 16.67
C GLY A 56 5.42 7.99 15.63
N VAL A 57 5.04 7.88 14.36
CA VAL A 57 5.92 7.45 13.27
C VAL A 57 6.55 8.68 12.60
N GLN A 58 7.86 8.62 12.35
CA GLN A 58 8.57 9.68 11.62
C GLN A 58 7.90 9.97 10.27
N LYS A 59 7.93 11.24 9.84
CA LYS A 59 7.40 11.65 8.55
C LYS A 59 7.95 10.79 7.40
N LYS A 60 7.05 10.12 6.67
CA LYS A 60 7.34 9.34 5.45
C LYS A 60 6.36 9.73 4.35
N LYS A 61 6.72 9.48 3.09
CA LYS A 61 5.80 9.60 1.96
C LYS A 61 4.76 8.48 1.99
N PHE A 62 3.59 8.68 1.41
CA PHE A 62 2.52 7.67 1.36
C PHE A 62 2.98 6.35 0.70
N HIS A 63 3.87 6.45 -0.30
CA HIS A 63 4.46 5.28 -0.97
C HIS A 63 5.30 4.37 -0.04
N ALA A 64 5.64 4.82 1.17
CA ALA A 64 6.30 3.99 2.16
C ALA A 64 5.49 2.73 2.51
N LEU A 65 4.15 2.80 2.48
CA LEU A 65 3.30 1.62 2.69
C LEU A 65 3.59 0.52 1.66
N ARG A 66 3.79 0.91 0.40
CA ARG A 66 4.13 -0.02 -0.67
C ARG A 66 5.54 -0.59 -0.51
N HIS A 67 6.49 0.23 -0.05
CA HIS A 67 7.82 -0.25 0.31
C HIS A 67 7.77 -1.27 1.44
N THR A 68 7.02 -0.99 2.51
CA THR A 68 6.83 -1.93 3.62
C THR A 68 6.22 -3.24 3.13
N TYR A 69 5.19 -3.19 2.29
CA TYR A 69 4.59 -4.41 1.73
C TYR A 69 5.61 -5.23 0.93
N ALA A 70 6.39 -4.60 0.05
CA ALA A 70 7.43 -5.28 -0.71
C ALA A 70 8.50 -5.90 0.20
N THR A 71 9.01 -5.15 1.17
CA THR A 71 9.99 -5.64 2.16
C THR A 71 9.47 -6.86 2.91
N ARG A 72 8.21 -6.85 3.39
CA ARG A 72 7.60 -8.00 4.08
C ARG A 72 7.52 -9.24 3.19
N LEU A 73 7.25 -9.07 1.89
CA LEU A 73 7.24 -10.19 0.95
C LEU A 73 8.66 -10.75 0.74
N PHE A 74 9.67 -9.90 0.65
CA PHE A 74 11.06 -10.33 0.54
C PHE A 74 11.54 -11.04 1.81
N GLU A 75 11.25 -10.50 2.99
CA GLU A 75 11.51 -11.17 4.28
C GLU A 75 10.86 -12.56 4.38
N SER A 76 9.78 -12.80 3.60
CA SER A 76 9.11 -14.09 3.51
C SER A 76 9.65 -15.00 2.40
N ASN A 77 10.84 -14.71 1.86
CA ASN A 77 11.50 -15.42 0.75
C ASN A 77 10.66 -15.52 -0.54
N ILE A 78 9.79 -14.55 -0.79
CA ILE A 78 9.01 -14.51 -2.04
C ILE A 78 9.88 -13.95 -3.17
N SER A 79 9.87 -14.65 -4.30
CA SER A 79 10.72 -14.27 -5.45
C SER A 79 10.40 -12.87 -5.99
N ILE A 80 11.45 -12.17 -6.44
CA ILE A 80 11.36 -10.80 -6.96
C ILE A 80 10.35 -10.64 -8.11
N LEU A 81 10.24 -11.65 -8.98
CA LEU A 81 9.26 -11.66 -10.07
C LEU A 81 7.83 -11.71 -9.54
N THR A 82 7.59 -12.48 -8.48
CA THR A 82 6.28 -12.58 -7.83
C THR A 82 5.94 -11.29 -7.11
N VAL A 83 6.88 -10.73 -6.34
CA VAL A 83 6.69 -9.44 -5.66
C VAL A 83 6.41 -8.33 -6.68
N SER A 84 7.17 -8.26 -7.78
CA SER A 84 6.95 -7.29 -8.86
C SER A 84 5.55 -7.38 -9.48
N LYS A 85 5.06 -8.61 -9.73
CA LYS A 85 3.69 -8.87 -10.21
C LYS A 85 2.63 -8.45 -9.20
N LEU A 86 2.81 -8.79 -7.92
CA LEU A 86 1.87 -8.41 -6.85
C LEU A 86 1.79 -6.90 -6.64
N LEU A 87 2.92 -6.21 -6.83
CA LEU A 87 2.97 -4.76 -6.79
C LEU A 87 2.33 -4.14 -8.05
N GLY A 88 2.39 -4.83 -9.20
CA GLY A 88 1.93 -4.29 -10.48
C GLY A 88 2.93 -3.27 -11.05
N HIS A 89 4.24 -3.48 -10.85
CA HIS A 89 5.25 -2.67 -11.52
C HIS A 89 5.27 -2.98 -13.02
N SER A 90 5.13 -1.94 -13.86
CA SER A 90 5.31 -2.05 -15.31
C SER A 90 6.78 -2.27 -15.71
N SER A 91 7.73 -2.02 -14.80
CA SER A 91 9.17 -2.24 -15.00
C SER A 91 9.84 -2.87 -13.78
N ILE A 92 10.69 -3.87 -14.04
CA ILE A 92 11.52 -4.54 -13.01
C ILE A 92 12.47 -3.55 -12.32
N LYS A 93 12.84 -2.44 -12.98
CA LYS A 93 13.76 -1.42 -12.47
C LYS A 93 13.29 -0.75 -11.18
N THR A 94 11.97 -0.64 -10.95
CA THR A 94 11.42 -0.12 -9.69
C THR A 94 11.57 -1.12 -8.54
N THR A 95 11.74 -2.40 -8.85
CA THR A 95 11.95 -3.49 -7.88
C THR A 95 13.43 -3.65 -7.51
N GLU A 96 14.36 -3.12 -8.32
CA GLU A 96 15.79 -3.05 -7.98
C GLU A 96 16.08 -2.19 -6.75
N ILE A 97 15.15 -1.32 -6.32
CA ILE A 97 15.28 -0.56 -5.06
C ILE A 97 15.39 -1.50 -3.83
N TYR A 98 14.92 -2.75 -3.94
CA TYR A 98 14.95 -3.73 -2.85
C TYR A 98 16.15 -4.67 -2.90
N THR A 99 17.16 -4.40 -3.75
CA THR A 99 18.38 -5.21 -3.86
C THR A 99 19.09 -5.42 -2.53
N HIS A 100 19.11 -4.42 -1.65
CA HIS A 100 19.74 -4.55 -0.32
C HIS A 100 19.12 -5.66 0.52
N VAL A 101 17.78 -5.79 0.53
CA VAL A 101 17.09 -6.86 1.28
C VAL A 101 17.42 -8.23 0.66
N LEU A 102 17.60 -8.28 -0.66
CA LEU A 102 17.98 -9.50 -1.35
C LEU A 102 19.44 -9.90 -1.09
N GLU A 103 20.36 -8.94 -0.87
CA GLU A 103 21.74 -9.25 -0.49
C GLU A 103 21.81 -9.93 0.87
N ASP A 104 21.00 -9.48 1.83
CA ASP A 104 20.92 -10.10 3.15
C ASP A 104 20.36 -11.53 3.08
N ILE A 105 19.27 -11.74 2.32
CA ILE A 105 18.69 -13.08 2.10
C ILE A 105 19.68 -14.00 1.39
N LYS A 106 20.37 -13.52 0.35
CA LYS A 106 21.38 -14.32 -0.36
C LYS A 106 22.52 -14.75 0.56
N ARG A 107 22.96 -13.87 1.48
CA ARG A 107 23.98 -14.22 2.46
C ARG A 107 23.50 -15.32 3.40
N GLU A 108 22.25 -15.25 3.88
CA GLU A 108 21.65 -16.30 4.69
C GLU A 108 21.55 -17.64 3.95
N GLU A 109 21.12 -17.64 2.68
CA GLU A 109 21.04 -18.85 1.86
C GLU A 109 22.43 -19.48 1.62
N VAL A 110 23.44 -18.67 1.30
CA VAL A 110 24.83 -19.15 1.13
C VAL A 110 25.40 -19.66 2.44
N GLN A 111 25.06 -19.03 3.56
CA GLN A 111 25.50 -19.46 4.89
C GLN A 111 24.89 -20.82 5.26
N CYS A 112 23.59 -21.02 4.99
CA CYS A 112 22.93 -22.32 5.13
C CYS A 112 23.60 -23.41 4.28
N LEU A 113 24.00 -23.07 3.05
CA LEU A 113 24.75 -23.99 2.18
C LEU A 113 26.13 -24.35 2.76
N ASN A 114 26.85 -23.38 3.33
CA ASN A 114 28.13 -23.62 3.99
C ASN A 114 28.01 -24.50 5.24
N ASP A 115 26.89 -24.43 5.95
CA ASP A 115 26.62 -25.25 7.13
C ASP A 115 26.25 -26.70 6.76
N ILE A 116 25.69 -26.93 5.56
CA ILE A 116 25.42 -28.28 5.01
C ILE A 116 26.70 -28.94 4.48
N LEU A 117 27.67 -28.15 4.03
CA LEU A 117 28.93 -28.62 3.42
C LEU A 117 30.08 -28.82 4.43
N LYS A 118 29.81 -28.68 5.74
CA LYS A 118 30.72 -29.06 6.83
C LYS A 118 30.39 -30.46 7.34
#